data_AF-A0A924L0Y9-F1
#
_entry.id   AF-A0A924L0Y9-F1
#
_cell.length_a   1.000
_cell.length_b   1.000
_cell.length_c   1.000
_cell.angle_alpha   90.00
_cell.angle_beta   90.00
_cell.angle_gamma   90.00
#
_symmetry.space_group_name_H-M   'P 1'
#
loop_
_entity.id
_entity.type
_entity.pdbx_description
1 polymer ?
#
loop_
_entity_poly.entity_id
_entity_poly.type
_entity_poly.pdbx_seq_one_letter_code
_entity_poly.pdbx_strand_id
1 'polypeptide(L)'
;RMGIDVKGKIVIAKYGQSWRGIKPKVAQEHGAIGCIIYSDPKEDGYYQGDTYPKGPFRPEAGAQRGSVMDMPIYPGDPLTPGVGATKDAPRLNRKDATNLLKIPVIPISYADALPLLQSLEGPVVPDAWKGALPITYHAGPSKNKIHLKLAFDWQVRPINNVIAKLKGAEFPDEWVIRGNHHDAWVNGAADPLSGQAAMMEEARSVAELVKTGWKPKRTIVYCAWDAEEPGLMGSTEWVEFHADELQKKAVLYINSDGNGRGFLDAGGSQALEPAFTEIAKAVNDPETNVTVFDRRRSLNIVKAGSSKEKKEIIATKIFTLPALGSGSDFSPFAQHIGIPSLNLGFSGEDDGGEYHSIYDSYDLYRRFKDPTFEYGVVLAKTAGRTTLRFADAELLPFDFRNLQTTISKYTKEVSALADEMRENTLVENQLIKEKYYIIANKVTDPLLPPIAKDEVPFFNFASLQNAVSNLAKTAESLYTIISSNTLTSEKKNELNKQLYKAEQVLLTKDGLPRRGWYKHAIYAPGFFTGYGVKTLPGIREALEQRNWKEAQEQIEIAATTITNLSKYLDAAAVAAK
;
A
#
# COMPACT_ATOMS: atom_id res chain seq x y z
N ARG A 1 -17.68 -2.63 25.76
CA ARG A 1 -16.79 -3.81 25.65
C ARG A 1 -17.59 -5.05 26.03
N MET A 2 -17.38 -6.20 25.38
CA MET A 2 -18.18 -7.43 25.63
C MET A 2 -17.63 -8.33 26.76
N GLY A 3 -16.51 -7.96 27.39
CA GLY A 3 -15.95 -8.71 28.54
C GLY A 3 -15.36 -10.08 28.21
N ILE A 4 -15.18 -10.40 26.92
CA ILE A 4 -14.61 -11.68 26.47
C ILE A 4 -13.08 -11.58 26.44
N ASP A 5 -12.42 -12.51 27.13
CA ASP A 5 -10.96 -12.70 27.10
C ASP A 5 -10.59 -13.80 26.09
N VAL A 6 -9.60 -13.50 25.24
CA VAL A 6 -9.08 -14.42 24.21
C VAL A 6 -7.83 -15.17 24.65
N LYS A 7 -7.29 -14.86 25.85
CA LYS A 7 -6.09 -15.50 26.37
C LYS A 7 -6.25 -17.02 26.50
N GLY A 8 -5.32 -17.77 25.90
CA GLY A 8 -5.36 -19.23 25.87
C GLY A 8 -6.45 -19.81 24.97
N LYS A 9 -7.08 -19.02 24.09
CA LYS A 9 -8.15 -19.45 23.17
C LYS A 9 -7.70 -19.44 21.72
N ILE A 10 -8.41 -20.19 20.88
CA ILE A 10 -8.34 -20.03 19.42
C ILE A 10 -9.39 -18.98 19.03
N VAL A 11 -8.99 -17.99 18.25
CA VAL A 11 -9.91 -16.98 17.71
C VAL A 11 -10.28 -17.30 16.27
N ILE A 12 -11.48 -16.91 15.85
CA ILE A 12 -11.92 -16.95 14.45
C ILE A 12 -12.24 -15.51 14.00
N ALA A 13 -11.72 -15.12 12.83
CA ALA A 13 -11.87 -13.78 12.29
C ALA A 13 -12.25 -13.82 10.81
N LYS A 14 -13.07 -12.86 10.37
CA LYS A 14 -13.36 -12.65 8.95
C LYS A 14 -12.15 -12.03 8.25
N TYR A 15 -11.95 -12.34 6.97
CA TYR A 15 -11.19 -11.48 6.05
C TYR A 15 -11.83 -10.09 5.92
N GLY A 16 -11.10 -9.14 5.31
CA GLY A 16 -11.56 -7.76 5.09
C GLY A 16 -11.24 -6.77 6.21
N GLN A 17 -11.52 -5.49 5.95
CA GLN A 17 -11.31 -4.30 6.82
C GLN A 17 -9.85 -3.96 7.17
N SER A 18 -9.07 -4.95 7.60
CA SER A 18 -7.62 -4.83 7.83
C SER A 18 -6.89 -5.93 7.06
N TRP A 19 -5.61 -5.68 6.74
CA TRP A 19 -4.76 -6.68 6.13
C TRP A 19 -4.66 -7.95 7.00
N ARG A 20 -4.58 -9.11 6.35
CA ARG A 20 -4.82 -10.41 6.97
C ARG A 20 -3.92 -10.71 8.17
N GLY A 21 -2.63 -10.37 8.12
CA GLY A 21 -1.71 -10.67 9.23
C GLY A 21 -1.89 -9.77 10.45
N ILE A 22 -2.62 -8.65 10.37
CA ILE A 22 -3.01 -7.88 11.57
C ILE A 22 -3.90 -8.72 12.50
N LYS A 23 -4.78 -9.56 11.93
CA LYS A 23 -5.73 -10.37 12.70
C LYS A 23 -5.02 -11.33 13.67
N PRO A 24 -4.12 -12.23 13.22
CA PRO A 24 -3.37 -13.09 14.11
C PRO A 24 -2.32 -12.34 14.94
N LYS A 25 -1.76 -11.21 14.46
CA LYS A 25 -0.88 -10.34 15.26
C LYS A 25 -1.59 -9.85 16.51
N VAL A 26 -2.73 -9.18 16.37
CA VAL A 26 -3.50 -8.66 17.50
C VAL A 26 -4.00 -9.79 18.39
N ALA A 27 -4.41 -10.92 17.81
CA ALA A 27 -4.79 -12.10 18.57
C ALA A 27 -3.64 -12.60 19.47
N GLN A 28 -2.43 -12.71 18.91
CA GLN A 28 -1.22 -13.11 19.66
C GLN A 28 -0.88 -12.11 20.76
N GLU A 29 -0.92 -10.81 20.48
CA GLU A 29 -0.67 -9.74 21.47
C GLU A 29 -1.63 -9.82 22.66
N HIS A 30 -2.86 -10.32 22.44
CA HIS A 30 -3.87 -10.55 23.49
C HIS A 30 -3.84 -11.98 24.05
N GLY A 31 -2.82 -12.78 23.71
CA GLY A 31 -2.58 -14.10 24.31
C GLY A 31 -3.40 -15.25 23.71
N ALA A 32 -4.01 -15.08 22.54
CA ALA A 32 -4.60 -16.20 21.81
C ALA A 32 -3.51 -17.23 21.43
N ILE A 33 -3.91 -18.49 21.29
CA ILE A 33 -3.01 -19.61 20.98
C ILE A 33 -3.19 -20.14 19.55
N GLY A 34 -4.06 -19.50 18.76
CA GLY A 34 -4.29 -19.82 17.36
C GLY A 34 -5.32 -18.90 16.73
N CYS A 35 -5.27 -18.74 15.41
CA CYS A 35 -6.17 -17.88 14.66
C CYS A 35 -6.70 -18.62 13.42
N ILE A 36 -8.01 -18.66 13.27
CA ILE A 36 -8.70 -19.12 12.06
C ILE A 36 -9.17 -17.88 11.31
N ILE A 37 -8.92 -17.81 10.01
CA ILE A 37 -9.41 -16.74 9.15
C ILE A 37 -10.37 -17.34 8.12
N TYR A 38 -11.51 -16.69 7.85
CA TYR A 38 -12.43 -17.15 6.82
C TYR A 38 -12.99 -15.99 5.99
N SER A 39 -13.39 -16.28 4.75
CA SER A 39 -14.03 -15.31 3.86
C SER A 39 -15.53 -15.35 4.08
N ASP A 40 -16.11 -14.38 4.78
CA ASP A 40 -17.56 -14.36 5.02
C ASP A 40 -18.31 -14.00 3.72
N PRO A 41 -19.43 -14.68 3.40
CA PRO A 41 -20.17 -14.41 2.17
C PRO A 41 -20.62 -12.96 1.99
N LYS A 42 -20.73 -12.20 3.09
CA LYS A 42 -21.04 -10.77 3.07
C LYS A 42 -20.02 -9.95 2.30
N GLU A 43 -18.75 -10.35 2.29
CA GLU A 43 -17.67 -9.58 1.66
C GLU A 43 -17.44 -10.03 0.21
N ASP A 44 -17.35 -11.34 -0.06
CA ASP A 44 -16.94 -11.84 -1.37
C ASP A 44 -17.67 -13.13 -1.84
N GLY A 45 -18.81 -13.47 -1.24
CA GLY A 45 -19.60 -14.68 -1.57
C GLY A 45 -21.02 -14.40 -2.08
N TYR A 46 -21.96 -15.32 -1.82
CA TYR A 46 -23.32 -15.28 -2.36
C TYR A 46 -24.16 -14.05 -1.98
N TYR A 47 -23.74 -13.27 -0.97
CA TYR A 47 -24.43 -12.02 -0.62
C TYR A 47 -24.20 -10.93 -1.68
N GLN A 48 -23.03 -10.96 -2.35
CA GLN A 48 -22.66 -10.00 -3.38
C GLN A 48 -23.19 -10.38 -4.76
N GLY A 49 -23.27 -11.68 -5.07
CA GLY A 49 -23.84 -12.17 -6.33
C GLY A 49 -23.64 -13.66 -6.55
N ASP A 50 -23.85 -14.12 -7.79
CA ASP A 50 -23.70 -15.52 -8.17
C ASP A 50 -22.26 -16.03 -7.94
N THR A 51 -22.12 -17.19 -7.31
CA THR A 51 -20.82 -17.80 -7.02
C THR A 51 -20.28 -18.61 -8.20
N TYR A 52 -18.97 -18.85 -8.24
CA TYR A 52 -18.33 -19.69 -9.26
C TYR A 52 -18.91 -21.12 -9.24
N PRO A 53 -19.19 -21.75 -10.40
CA PRO A 53 -18.89 -21.32 -11.78
C PRO A 53 -19.97 -20.48 -12.48
N LYS A 54 -21.07 -20.15 -11.79
CA LYS A 54 -22.17 -19.36 -12.37
C LYS A 54 -21.80 -17.88 -12.49
N GLY A 55 -21.18 -17.32 -11.45
CA GLY A 55 -20.66 -15.95 -11.41
C GLY A 55 -19.24 -15.87 -10.81
N PRO A 56 -18.73 -14.67 -10.53
CA PRO A 56 -17.35 -14.48 -10.09
C PRO A 56 -17.14 -14.61 -8.58
N PHE A 57 -18.20 -14.67 -7.78
CA PHE A 57 -18.08 -14.65 -6.32
C PHE A 57 -17.61 -15.99 -5.75
N ARG A 58 -17.04 -15.92 -4.55
CA ARG A 58 -16.42 -17.06 -3.86
C ARG A 58 -17.45 -18.18 -3.65
N PRO A 59 -17.18 -19.41 -4.11
CA PRO A 59 -18.05 -20.55 -3.84
C PRO A 59 -17.87 -21.08 -2.42
N GLU A 60 -18.76 -21.98 -2.00
CA GLU A 60 -18.88 -22.46 -0.63
C GLU A 60 -17.58 -23.00 -0.03
N ALA A 61 -16.86 -23.82 -0.81
CA ALA A 61 -15.60 -24.43 -0.43
C ALA A 61 -14.37 -23.55 -0.72
N GLY A 62 -14.56 -22.31 -1.18
CA GLY A 62 -13.46 -21.40 -1.52
C GLY A 62 -12.75 -20.86 -0.28
N ALA A 63 -11.43 -21.04 -0.22
CA ALA A 63 -10.57 -20.44 0.81
C ALA A 63 -9.53 -19.50 0.17
N GLN A 64 -9.28 -18.38 0.86
CA GLN A 64 -8.28 -17.38 0.46
C GLN A 64 -6.94 -17.67 1.15
N ARG A 65 -5.89 -17.92 0.37
CA ARG A 65 -4.50 -18.03 0.85
C ARG A 65 -3.91 -16.65 1.13
N GLY A 66 -2.70 -16.61 1.69
CA GLY A 66 -1.98 -15.36 1.87
C GLY A 66 -1.02 -15.41 3.06
N SER A 67 0.09 -14.70 2.92
CA SER A 67 1.06 -14.56 3.99
C SER A 67 0.46 -13.82 5.20
N VAL A 68 0.84 -14.27 6.39
CA VAL A 68 0.54 -13.60 7.67
C VAL A 68 1.83 -13.13 8.36
N MET A 69 2.96 -13.12 7.65
CA MET A 69 4.20 -12.51 8.11
C MET A 69 3.96 -11.03 8.43
N ASP A 70 4.34 -10.54 9.61
CA ASP A 70 4.15 -9.15 10.07
C ASP A 70 5.02 -8.17 9.25
N MET A 71 4.66 -8.00 7.98
CA MET A 71 5.29 -7.12 7.00
C MET A 71 5.41 -5.67 7.48
N PRO A 72 4.49 -5.12 8.31
CA PRO A 72 4.71 -3.81 8.92
C PRO A 72 6.00 -3.67 9.75
N ILE A 73 6.63 -4.76 10.21
CA ILE A 73 7.97 -4.73 10.81
C ILE A 73 9.03 -4.67 9.71
N TYR A 74 9.03 -5.65 8.80
CA TYR A 74 9.78 -5.65 7.54
C TYR A 74 9.23 -6.72 6.58
N PRO A 75 9.21 -6.46 5.25
CA PRO A 75 9.00 -7.47 4.21
C PRO A 75 10.33 -8.17 3.87
N GLY A 76 10.34 -9.04 2.87
CA GLY A 76 11.52 -9.79 2.46
C GLY A 76 11.62 -11.16 3.13
N ASP A 77 12.78 -11.80 2.99
CA ASP A 77 13.11 -13.02 3.69
C ASP A 77 13.16 -12.74 5.21
N PRO A 78 12.35 -13.45 6.02
CA PRO A 78 12.34 -13.30 7.48
C PRO A 78 13.71 -13.41 8.15
N LEU A 79 14.66 -14.10 7.50
CA LEU A 79 15.94 -14.47 8.07
C LEU A 79 17.10 -13.55 7.69
N THR A 80 16.93 -12.64 6.73
CA THR A 80 18.00 -11.73 6.25
C THR A 80 17.59 -10.26 6.27
N PRO A 81 16.94 -9.73 7.32
CA PRO A 81 16.46 -8.36 7.30
C PRO A 81 17.57 -7.34 7.03
N GLY A 82 17.43 -6.55 5.97
CA GLY A 82 18.35 -5.49 5.58
C GLY A 82 19.55 -5.94 4.75
N VAL A 83 19.64 -7.21 4.35
CA VAL A 83 20.71 -7.74 3.50
C VAL A 83 20.16 -8.76 2.51
N GLY A 84 20.47 -8.62 1.22
CA GLY A 84 19.97 -9.55 0.22
C GLY A 84 20.36 -11.02 0.49
N ALA A 85 19.38 -11.92 0.40
CA ALA A 85 19.40 -13.35 0.71
C ALA A 85 20.25 -14.19 -0.25
N THR A 86 21.51 -13.81 -0.46
CA THR A 86 22.49 -14.61 -1.22
C THR A 86 22.82 -15.92 -0.51
N LYS A 87 23.54 -16.81 -1.20
CA LYS A 87 23.98 -18.12 -0.68
C LYS A 87 24.74 -17.99 0.65
N ASP A 88 25.56 -16.95 0.78
CA ASP A 88 26.47 -16.74 1.90
C ASP A 88 25.99 -15.63 2.85
N ALA A 89 24.77 -15.12 2.65
CA ALA A 89 24.19 -14.09 3.51
C ALA A 89 24.05 -14.59 4.96
N PRO A 90 24.36 -13.76 5.98
CA PRO A 90 24.13 -14.12 7.37
C PRO A 90 22.63 -14.27 7.63
N ARG A 91 22.22 -15.37 8.26
CA ARG A 91 20.81 -15.67 8.53
C ARG A 91 20.52 -15.73 10.02
N LEU A 92 19.41 -15.12 10.42
CA LEU A 92 18.84 -15.29 11.76
C LEU A 92 18.37 -16.73 11.94
N ASN A 93 18.32 -17.21 13.19
CA ASN A 93 17.50 -18.39 13.46
C ASN A 93 16.03 -17.98 13.33
N ARG A 94 15.19 -18.87 12.78
CA ARG A 94 13.74 -18.63 12.62
C ARG A 94 13.04 -18.14 13.90
N LYS A 95 13.44 -18.66 15.06
CA LYS A 95 12.85 -18.24 16.35
C LYS A 95 13.09 -16.76 16.67
N ASP A 96 14.21 -16.21 16.18
CA ASP A 96 14.68 -14.85 16.44
C ASP A 96 14.11 -13.84 15.42
N ALA A 97 13.55 -14.30 14.29
CA ALA A 97 12.84 -13.45 13.34
C ALA A 97 11.61 -12.81 14.01
N THR A 98 11.57 -11.47 14.03
CA THR A 98 10.55 -10.70 14.75
C THR A 98 9.28 -10.50 13.94
N ASN A 99 9.35 -10.61 12.61
CA ASN A 99 8.19 -10.50 11.72
C ASN A 99 7.43 -11.84 11.55
N LEU A 100 7.87 -12.94 12.17
CA LEU A 100 7.14 -14.22 12.17
C LEU A 100 6.25 -14.36 13.40
N LEU A 101 4.96 -14.60 13.16
CA LEU A 101 4.00 -14.91 14.20
C LEU A 101 4.33 -16.26 14.87
N LYS A 102 4.06 -16.35 16.16
CA LYS A 102 4.37 -17.48 17.04
C LYS A 102 3.13 -18.34 17.35
N ILE A 103 1.97 -17.98 16.81
CA ILE A 103 0.72 -18.76 16.91
C ILE A 103 0.37 -19.40 15.55
N PRO A 104 -0.25 -20.60 15.54
CA PRO A 104 -0.76 -21.22 14.31
C PRO A 104 -1.89 -20.38 13.69
N VAL A 105 -1.85 -20.24 12.36
CA VAL A 105 -2.88 -19.55 11.58
C VAL A 105 -3.31 -20.41 10.40
N ILE A 106 -4.62 -20.50 10.15
CA ILE A 106 -5.17 -21.22 8.99
C ILE A 106 -6.35 -20.46 8.37
N PRO A 107 -6.33 -20.24 7.04
CA PRO A 107 -7.54 -19.81 6.33
C PRO A 107 -8.45 -21.01 6.02
N ILE A 108 -9.76 -20.83 6.15
CA ILE A 108 -10.77 -21.84 5.83
C ILE A 108 -11.89 -21.28 4.95
N SER A 109 -12.66 -22.17 4.33
CA SER A 109 -13.85 -21.80 3.57
C SER A 109 -14.98 -21.32 4.49
N TYR A 110 -15.99 -20.62 3.95
CA TYR A 110 -17.15 -20.28 4.75
C TYR A 110 -18.06 -21.49 5.04
N ALA A 111 -17.98 -22.56 4.24
CA ALA A 111 -18.60 -23.85 4.58
C ALA A 111 -18.03 -24.40 5.89
N ASP A 112 -16.70 -24.40 6.03
CA ASP A 112 -16.00 -24.92 7.21
C ASP A 112 -16.12 -23.98 8.41
N ALA A 113 -16.24 -22.66 8.19
CA ALA A 113 -16.44 -21.68 9.24
C ALA A 113 -17.84 -21.79 9.88
N LEU A 114 -18.86 -22.17 9.10
CA LEU A 114 -20.25 -22.25 9.57
C LEU A 114 -20.42 -23.12 10.84
N PRO A 115 -20.01 -24.40 10.89
CA PRO A 115 -20.16 -25.21 12.10
C PRO A 115 -19.35 -24.67 13.29
N LEU A 116 -18.22 -24.00 13.04
CA LEU A 116 -17.43 -23.36 14.10
C LEU A 116 -18.19 -22.16 14.69
N LEU A 117 -18.76 -21.31 13.85
CA LEU A 117 -19.51 -20.13 14.29
C LEU A 117 -20.86 -20.51 14.93
N GLN A 118 -21.53 -21.57 14.45
CA GLN A 118 -22.72 -22.14 15.09
C GLN A 118 -22.45 -22.69 16.50
N SER A 119 -21.19 -23.02 16.80
CA SER A 119 -20.80 -23.49 18.12
C SER A 119 -20.52 -22.36 19.11
N LEU A 120 -20.37 -21.10 18.63
CA LEU A 120 -20.15 -19.95 19.51
C LEU A 120 -21.43 -19.62 20.27
N GLU A 121 -21.30 -19.53 21.60
CA GLU A 121 -22.33 -19.05 22.51
C GLU A 121 -21.94 -17.65 23.02
N GLY A 122 -22.55 -17.22 24.13
CA GLY A 122 -22.30 -15.91 24.73
C GLY A 122 -23.10 -14.78 24.05
N PRO A 123 -22.72 -13.52 24.27
CA PRO A 123 -23.49 -12.38 23.80
C PRO A 123 -23.51 -12.28 22.26
N VAL A 124 -24.66 -11.87 21.72
CA VAL A 124 -24.84 -11.59 20.29
C VAL A 124 -23.96 -10.40 19.91
N VAL A 125 -23.22 -10.53 18.81
CA VAL A 125 -22.33 -9.46 18.35
C VAL A 125 -23.14 -8.27 17.79
N PRO A 126 -22.58 -7.04 17.84
CA PRO A 126 -23.21 -5.87 17.20
C PRO A 126 -23.45 -6.07 15.70
N ASP A 127 -24.42 -5.37 15.13
CA ASP A 127 -24.80 -5.53 13.71
C ASP A 127 -23.63 -5.30 12.74
N ALA A 128 -22.74 -4.36 13.07
CA ALA A 128 -21.53 -4.09 12.29
C ALA A 128 -20.57 -5.31 12.19
N TRP A 129 -20.63 -6.24 13.13
CA TRP A 129 -19.77 -7.43 13.14
C TRP A 129 -20.39 -8.62 12.41
N LYS A 130 -21.72 -8.61 12.23
CA LYS A 130 -22.46 -9.70 11.57
C LYS A 130 -22.03 -9.85 10.11
N GLY A 131 -21.93 -11.10 9.68
CA GLY A 131 -21.75 -11.49 8.28
C GLY A 131 -23.07 -11.88 7.63
N ALA A 132 -23.01 -12.71 6.58
CA ALA A 132 -24.17 -13.15 5.81
C ALA A 132 -24.46 -14.66 5.93
N LEU A 133 -23.73 -15.39 6.78
CA LEU A 133 -24.06 -16.78 7.09
C LEU A 133 -25.44 -16.87 7.78
N PRO A 134 -26.20 -17.96 7.58
CA PRO A 134 -27.57 -18.10 8.07
C PRO A 134 -27.62 -18.47 9.56
N ILE A 135 -26.97 -17.67 10.40
CA ILE A 135 -26.83 -17.88 11.84
C ILE A 135 -26.93 -16.56 12.60
N THR A 136 -27.23 -16.65 13.90
CA THR A 136 -26.93 -15.53 14.80
C THR A 136 -25.44 -15.58 15.15
N TYR A 137 -24.74 -14.46 15.00
CA TYR A 137 -23.32 -14.37 15.33
C TYR A 137 -23.15 -14.05 16.82
N HIS A 138 -22.41 -14.91 17.53
CA HIS A 138 -22.09 -14.73 18.94
C HIS A 138 -20.58 -14.52 19.14
N ALA A 139 -20.19 -13.84 20.23
CA ALA A 139 -18.79 -13.51 20.52
C ALA A 139 -17.99 -14.67 21.14
N GLY A 140 -18.66 -15.77 21.51
CA GLY A 140 -18.08 -16.87 22.26
C GLY A 140 -18.23 -16.72 23.78
N PRO A 141 -17.73 -17.70 24.54
CA PRO A 141 -16.93 -18.85 24.08
C PRO A 141 -17.75 -19.90 23.31
N SER A 142 -17.06 -20.82 22.63
CA SER A 142 -17.71 -21.97 21.98
C SER A 142 -18.10 -23.05 23.00
N LYS A 143 -19.22 -23.73 22.75
CA LYS A 143 -19.62 -24.97 23.47
C LYS A 143 -18.69 -26.15 23.19
N ASN A 144 -18.00 -26.12 22.05
CA ASN A 144 -17.13 -27.19 21.58
C ASN A 144 -15.66 -26.79 21.71
N LYS A 145 -14.80 -27.77 21.99
CA LYS A 145 -13.35 -27.58 21.91
C LYS A 145 -12.89 -27.80 20.47
N ILE A 146 -12.09 -26.86 19.97
CA ILE A 146 -11.45 -26.95 18.65
C ILE A 146 -9.99 -27.35 18.83
N HIS A 147 -9.50 -28.23 17.95
CA HIS A 147 -8.10 -28.63 17.88
C HIS A 147 -7.53 -28.27 16.50
N LEU A 148 -6.52 -27.40 16.48
CA LEU A 148 -5.77 -27.07 15.26
C LEU A 148 -4.55 -27.98 15.15
N LYS A 149 -4.49 -28.79 14.08
CA LYS A 149 -3.34 -29.62 13.74
C LYS A 149 -2.76 -29.16 12.41
N LEU A 150 -1.70 -28.38 12.46
CA LEU A 150 -1.05 -27.79 11.29
C LEU A 150 0.39 -28.31 11.15
N ALA A 151 0.82 -28.52 9.92
CA ALA A 151 2.20 -28.83 9.57
C ALA A 151 2.64 -27.86 8.47
N PHE A 152 3.77 -27.19 8.67
CA PHE A 152 4.29 -26.18 7.76
C PHE A 152 5.69 -26.57 7.31
N ASP A 153 5.97 -26.35 6.02
CA ASP A 153 7.31 -26.44 5.47
C ASP A 153 8.04 -25.11 5.69
N TRP A 154 9.20 -25.16 6.33
CA TRP A 154 10.05 -24.00 6.64
C TRP A 154 11.42 -24.09 5.96
N GLN A 155 11.52 -24.87 4.89
CA GLN A 155 12.75 -24.98 4.11
C GLN A 155 13.08 -23.66 3.39
N VAL A 156 14.37 -23.35 3.33
CA VAL A 156 14.89 -22.29 2.45
C VAL A 156 14.83 -22.78 1.02
N ARG A 157 14.26 -21.98 0.12
CA ARG A 157 14.13 -22.30 -1.31
C ARG A 157 14.72 -21.19 -2.17
N PRO A 158 15.34 -21.53 -3.32
CA PRO A 158 15.74 -20.50 -4.28
C PRO A 158 14.50 -19.86 -4.91
N ILE A 159 14.57 -18.55 -5.10
CA ILE A 159 13.59 -17.75 -5.86
C ILE A 159 14.33 -17.08 -7.02
N ASN A 160 13.64 -16.81 -8.12
CA ASN A 160 14.24 -16.34 -9.37
C ASN A 160 13.53 -15.09 -9.90
N ASN A 161 14.13 -13.93 -9.63
CA ASN A 161 13.78 -12.71 -10.34
C ASN A 161 14.33 -12.74 -11.77
N VAL A 162 13.58 -12.21 -12.72
CA VAL A 162 14.05 -11.99 -14.10
C VAL A 162 14.28 -10.50 -14.32
N ILE A 163 15.52 -10.10 -14.58
CA ILE A 163 15.91 -8.70 -14.76
C ILE A 163 16.43 -8.50 -16.20
N ALA A 164 15.69 -7.76 -17.01
CA ALA A 164 16.06 -7.43 -18.39
C ALA A 164 16.37 -5.93 -18.53
N LYS A 165 17.53 -5.58 -19.09
CA LYS A 165 17.98 -4.19 -19.24
C LYS A 165 18.12 -3.81 -20.72
N LEU A 166 17.41 -2.76 -21.13
CA LEU A 166 17.63 -2.06 -22.39
C LEU A 166 18.47 -0.81 -22.10
N LYS A 167 19.76 -0.87 -22.43
CA LYS A 167 20.73 0.19 -22.11
C LYS A 167 20.38 1.51 -22.81
N GLY A 168 20.35 2.59 -22.04
CA GLY A 168 20.16 3.96 -22.55
C GLY A 168 21.33 4.45 -23.39
N ALA A 169 21.04 5.30 -24.38
CA ALA A 169 22.03 5.84 -25.30
C ALA A 169 22.76 7.09 -24.77
N GLU A 170 22.10 7.89 -23.92
CA GLU A 170 22.61 9.17 -23.41
C GLU A 170 22.96 9.08 -21.92
N PHE A 171 22.09 8.45 -21.13
CA PHE A 171 22.20 8.31 -19.67
C PHE A 171 22.07 6.83 -19.24
N PRO A 172 23.06 5.96 -19.55
CA PRO A 172 22.97 4.53 -19.26
C PRO A 172 22.91 4.21 -17.75
N ASP A 173 23.34 5.12 -16.89
CA ASP A 173 23.28 5.00 -15.43
C ASP A 173 22.04 5.67 -14.81
N GLU A 174 21.07 6.09 -15.62
CA GLU A 174 19.75 6.52 -15.15
C GLU A 174 18.73 5.45 -15.55
N TRP A 175 18.08 4.82 -14.58
CA TRP A 175 17.26 3.62 -14.76
C TRP A 175 15.78 3.91 -14.50
N VAL A 176 14.93 3.71 -15.51
CA VAL A 176 13.48 3.65 -15.36
C VAL A 176 13.10 2.18 -15.23
N ILE A 177 12.60 1.80 -14.05
CA ILE A 177 12.37 0.41 -13.68
C ILE A 177 10.87 0.12 -13.78
N ARG A 178 10.50 -0.94 -14.49
CA ARG A 178 9.14 -1.44 -14.66
C ARG A 178 9.05 -2.85 -14.08
N GLY A 179 8.26 -3.02 -13.02
CA GLY A 179 8.18 -4.27 -12.25
C GLY A 179 6.76 -4.83 -12.11
N ASN A 180 6.69 -6.16 -11.99
CA ASN A 180 5.50 -6.94 -11.68
C ASN A 180 5.95 -8.30 -11.12
N HIS A 181 5.26 -8.89 -10.14
CA HIS A 181 5.58 -10.25 -9.72
C HIS A 181 5.00 -11.29 -10.66
N HIS A 182 5.58 -12.49 -10.68
CA HIS A 182 5.12 -13.59 -11.53
C HIS A 182 4.73 -14.85 -10.74
N ASP A 183 5.06 -14.91 -9.45
CA ASP A 183 4.59 -15.97 -8.57
C ASP A 183 3.14 -15.76 -8.15
N ALA A 184 2.41 -16.86 -7.95
CA ALA A 184 1.02 -16.84 -7.52
C ALA A 184 0.77 -17.95 -6.49
N TRP A 185 -0.25 -17.79 -5.65
CA TRP A 185 -0.66 -18.86 -4.73
C TRP A 185 -1.13 -20.16 -5.41
N VAL A 186 -1.78 -20.05 -6.58
CA VAL A 186 -2.29 -21.20 -7.34
C VAL A 186 -2.06 -20.99 -8.84
N ASN A 187 -3.07 -20.52 -9.60
CA ASN A 187 -2.91 -20.25 -11.04
C ASN A 187 -2.65 -18.76 -11.31
N GLY A 188 -3.24 -17.87 -10.51
CA GLY A 188 -2.94 -16.43 -10.52
C GLY A 188 -3.28 -15.69 -11.79
N ALA A 189 -4.42 -15.99 -12.41
CA ALA A 189 -4.79 -15.37 -13.69
C ALA A 189 -5.04 -13.86 -13.52
N ALA A 190 -5.73 -13.45 -12.46
CA ALA A 190 -5.85 -12.06 -12.04
C ALA A 190 -4.57 -11.63 -11.31
N ASP A 191 -4.20 -12.32 -10.24
CA ASP A 191 -3.06 -11.97 -9.39
C ASP A 191 -1.92 -12.99 -9.52
N PRO A 192 -0.80 -12.68 -10.19
CA PRO A 192 -0.45 -11.40 -10.85
C PRO A 192 -0.47 -11.43 -12.37
N LEU A 193 -0.77 -12.57 -12.99
CA LEU A 193 -0.41 -12.81 -14.39
C LEU A 193 -1.08 -11.85 -15.37
N SER A 194 -2.21 -11.23 -14.99
CA SER A 194 -2.86 -10.21 -15.80
C SER A 194 -2.01 -8.93 -15.96
N GLY A 195 -1.29 -8.49 -14.92
CA GLY A 195 -0.33 -7.39 -15.04
C GLY A 195 0.99 -7.84 -15.66
N GLN A 196 1.43 -9.08 -15.39
CA GLN A 196 2.64 -9.63 -16.00
C GLN A 196 2.50 -9.71 -17.52
N ALA A 197 1.35 -10.19 -18.00
CA ALA A 197 1.03 -10.26 -19.42
C ALA A 197 1.05 -8.86 -20.07
N ALA A 198 0.48 -7.86 -19.41
CA ALA A 198 0.52 -6.48 -19.89
C ALA A 198 1.96 -5.91 -19.93
N MET A 199 2.78 -6.18 -18.92
CA MET A 199 4.19 -5.77 -18.90
C MET A 199 5.01 -6.46 -20.00
N MET A 200 4.76 -7.75 -20.28
CA MET A 200 5.43 -8.45 -21.38
C MET A 200 5.04 -7.88 -22.75
N GLU A 201 3.76 -7.53 -22.95
CA GLU A 201 3.30 -6.90 -24.20
C GLU A 201 3.86 -5.48 -24.37
N GLU A 202 3.99 -4.73 -23.28
CA GLU A 202 4.72 -3.46 -23.24
C GLU A 202 6.17 -3.65 -23.70
N ALA A 203 6.90 -4.58 -23.06
CA ALA A 203 8.31 -4.86 -23.37
C ALA A 203 8.49 -5.31 -24.83
N ARG A 204 7.57 -6.14 -25.36
CA ARG A 204 7.55 -6.55 -26.77
C ARG A 204 7.35 -5.35 -27.70
N SER A 205 6.43 -4.45 -27.37
CA SER A 205 6.18 -3.24 -28.14
C SER A 205 7.38 -2.29 -28.15
N VAL A 206 8.06 -2.13 -27.01
CA VAL A 206 9.31 -1.37 -26.90
C VAL A 206 10.41 -2.02 -27.74
N ALA A 207 10.51 -3.35 -27.77
CA ALA A 207 11.46 -4.05 -28.63
C ALA A 207 11.20 -3.80 -30.13
N GLU A 208 9.95 -3.75 -30.57
CA GLU A 208 9.61 -3.35 -31.95
C GLU A 208 10.00 -1.89 -32.23
N LEU A 209 9.78 -0.99 -31.27
CA LEU A 209 10.22 0.42 -31.40
C LEU A 209 11.75 0.50 -31.57
N VAL A 210 12.53 -0.27 -30.81
CA VAL A 210 13.99 -0.32 -30.97
C VAL A 210 14.41 -0.77 -32.38
N LYS A 211 13.69 -1.71 -33.01
CA LYS A 211 13.99 -2.15 -34.38
C LYS A 211 13.83 -1.06 -35.43
N THR A 212 13.08 0.01 -35.14
CA THR A 212 12.97 1.20 -36.00
C THR A 212 14.19 2.14 -35.92
N GLY A 213 15.14 1.84 -35.03
CA GLY A 213 16.33 2.67 -34.79
C GLY A 213 16.20 3.60 -33.58
N TRP A 214 15.03 3.69 -32.95
CA TRP A 214 14.87 4.39 -31.68
C TRP A 214 15.73 3.74 -30.58
N LYS A 215 16.32 4.58 -29.74
CA LYS A 215 17.06 4.16 -28.55
C LYS A 215 16.62 5.06 -27.40
N PRO A 216 16.29 4.50 -26.22
CA PRO A 216 15.91 5.33 -25.09
C PRO A 216 17.10 6.15 -24.62
N LYS A 217 16.87 7.36 -24.12
CA LYS A 217 17.95 8.15 -23.52
C LYS A 217 18.48 7.49 -22.25
N ARG A 218 17.57 7.03 -21.38
CA ARG A 218 17.85 6.33 -20.13
C ARG A 218 17.74 4.82 -20.28
N THR A 219 18.32 4.07 -19.36
CA THR A 219 18.16 2.62 -19.33
C THR A 219 16.75 2.25 -18.88
N ILE A 220 16.08 1.36 -19.60
CA ILE A 220 14.82 0.75 -19.17
C ILE A 220 15.15 -0.61 -18.56
N VAL A 221 14.60 -0.89 -17.38
CA VAL A 221 14.80 -2.16 -16.67
C VAL A 221 13.44 -2.81 -16.44
N TYR A 222 13.19 -3.97 -17.05
CA TYR A 222 12.03 -4.80 -16.76
C TYR A 222 12.37 -5.83 -15.69
N CYS A 223 11.53 -5.95 -14.68
CA CYS A 223 11.70 -6.86 -13.56
C CYS A 223 10.46 -7.74 -13.39
N ALA A 224 10.64 -9.07 -13.46
CA ALA A 224 9.63 -10.03 -13.00
C ALA A 224 10.06 -10.55 -11.63
N TRP A 225 9.32 -10.19 -10.58
CA TRP A 225 9.64 -10.54 -9.19
C TRP A 225 9.08 -11.91 -8.81
N ASP A 226 9.85 -12.71 -8.08
CA ASP A 226 9.40 -13.99 -7.53
C ASP A 226 9.16 -13.86 -6.02
N ALA A 227 8.37 -14.77 -5.45
CA ALA A 227 7.99 -14.80 -4.05
C ALA A 227 7.49 -13.43 -3.49
N GLU A 228 6.68 -12.71 -4.25
CA GLU A 228 5.90 -11.57 -3.72
C GLU A 228 4.89 -12.08 -2.69
N GLU A 229 4.18 -13.15 -3.02
CA GLU A 229 3.02 -13.62 -2.26
C GLU A 229 3.35 -14.07 -0.83
N PRO A 230 4.51 -14.72 -0.59
CA PRO A 230 4.99 -15.01 0.76
C PRO A 230 5.43 -13.77 1.56
N GLY A 231 5.80 -12.66 0.93
CA GLY A 231 6.26 -11.48 1.65
C GLY A 231 7.15 -10.47 0.90
N LEU A 232 6.92 -10.21 -0.38
CA LEU A 232 7.72 -9.29 -1.22
C LEU A 232 9.18 -9.71 -1.34
N MET A 233 9.49 -11.02 -1.27
CA MET A 233 10.86 -11.51 -1.12
C MET A 233 11.72 -11.13 -2.32
N GLY A 234 11.29 -11.43 -3.55
CA GLY A 234 12.09 -11.17 -4.75
C GLY A 234 12.51 -9.71 -4.89
N SER A 235 11.55 -8.79 -4.83
CA SER A 235 11.85 -7.35 -4.93
C SER A 235 12.65 -6.84 -3.74
N THR A 236 12.33 -7.26 -2.51
CA THR A 236 13.02 -6.81 -1.30
C THR A 236 14.48 -7.24 -1.29
N GLU A 237 14.76 -8.53 -1.52
CA GLU A 237 16.13 -9.06 -1.51
C GLU A 237 16.98 -8.43 -2.61
N TRP A 238 16.38 -8.15 -3.77
CA TRP A 238 17.07 -7.47 -4.87
C TRP A 238 17.39 -6.02 -4.53
N VAL A 239 16.45 -5.29 -3.92
CA VAL A 239 16.67 -3.92 -3.46
C VAL A 239 17.72 -3.85 -2.37
N GLU A 240 17.68 -4.73 -1.38
CA GLU A 240 18.66 -4.76 -0.29
C GLU A 240 20.06 -5.07 -0.83
N PHE A 241 20.19 -6.02 -1.76
CA PHE A 241 21.47 -6.35 -2.38
C PHE A 241 22.03 -5.21 -3.24
N HIS A 242 21.17 -4.48 -3.96
CA HIS A 242 21.57 -3.43 -4.90
C HIS A 242 21.35 -2.00 -4.38
N ALA A 243 21.10 -1.80 -3.08
CA ALA A 243 20.66 -0.52 -2.51
C ALA A 243 21.54 0.67 -2.96
N ASP A 244 22.86 0.53 -2.82
CA ASP A 244 23.82 1.57 -3.22
C ASP A 244 23.79 1.90 -4.71
N GLU A 245 23.56 0.91 -5.57
CA GLU A 245 23.45 1.11 -7.02
C GLU A 245 22.12 1.77 -7.37
N LEU A 246 21.02 1.28 -6.80
CA LEU A 246 19.69 1.78 -7.05
C LEU A 246 19.53 3.22 -6.58
N GLN A 247 20.02 3.58 -5.39
CA GLN A 247 19.98 4.97 -4.93
C GLN A 247 20.78 5.92 -5.82
N LYS A 248 21.80 5.42 -6.51
CA LYS A 248 22.58 6.23 -7.47
C LYS A 248 21.90 6.35 -8.82
N LYS A 249 21.22 5.29 -9.28
CA LYS A 249 20.81 5.12 -10.69
C LYS A 249 19.31 5.11 -10.94
N ALA A 250 18.49 4.65 -10.01
CA ALA A 250 17.06 4.50 -10.23
C ALA A 250 16.35 5.87 -10.24
N VAL A 251 15.73 6.19 -11.37
CA VAL A 251 14.97 7.41 -11.60
C VAL A 251 13.54 7.28 -11.09
N LEU A 252 12.91 6.13 -11.39
CA LEU A 252 11.52 5.85 -11.11
C LEU A 252 11.32 4.33 -11.08
N TYR A 253 10.52 3.84 -10.12
CA TYR A 253 9.98 2.49 -10.12
C TYR A 253 8.48 2.49 -10.47
N ILE A 254 8.08 1.71 -11.46
CA ILE A 254 6.70 1.59 -11.95
C ILE A 254 6.22 0.16 -11.70
N ASN A 255 5.33 0.02 -10.74
CA ASN A 255 4.70 -1.24 -10.37
C ASN A 255 3.36 -1.41 -11.09
N SER A 256 3.10 -2.64 -11.48
CA SER A 256 1.76 -3.20 -11.59
C SER A 256 1.79 -4.52 -10.85
N ASP A 257 0.62 -5.01 -10.50
CA ASP A 257 0.42 -6.27 -9.79
C ASP A 257 -0.57 -7.08 -10.65
N GLY A 258 -1.75 -7.41 -10.14
CA GLY A 258 -2.90 -7.73 -10.97
C GLY A 258 -3.44 -6.53 -11.75
N ASN A 259 -4.33 -6.84 -12.69
CA ASN A 259 -5.07 -5.91 -13.52
C ASN A 259 -6.48 -6.44 -13.80
N GLY A 260 -7.45 -5.54 -13.73
CA GLY A 260 -8.86 -5.80 -13.93
C GLY A 260 -9.48 -4.91 -15.01
N ARG A 261 -10.77 -4.62 -14.84
CA ARG A 261 -11.60 -3.89 -15.81
C ARG A 261 -12.24 -2.67 -15.16
N GLY A 262 -12.33 -1.56 -15.90
CA GLY A 262 -13.08 -0.38 -15.51
C GLY A 262 -12.22 0.88 -15.41
N PHE A 263 -11.91 1.31 -14.20
CA PHE A 263 -11.36 2.64 -13.95
C PHE A 263 -9.86 2.57 -13.62
N LEU A 264 -9.07 3.53 -14.11
CA LEU A 264 -7.65 3.66 -13.74
C LEU A 264 -7.48 3.93 -12.24
N ASP A 265 -6.80 3.04 -11.52
CA ASP A 265 -6.28 3.24 -10.17
C ASP A 265 -4.77 3.47 -10.24
N ALA A 266 -4.27 4.49 -9.53
CA ALA A 266 -2.84 4.68 -9.36
C ALA A 266 -2.55 5.33 -8.00
N GLY A 267 -1.39 5.01 -7.42
CA GLY A 267 -0.84 5.64 -6.23
C GLY A 267 0.67 5.77 -6.34
N GLY A 268 1.30 6.69 -5.63
CA GLY A 268 2.73 6.95 -5.81
C GLY A 268 3.24 8.23 -5.19
N SER A 269 4.46 8.60 -5.58
CA SER A 269 5.03 9.90 -5.26
C SER A 269 4.20 11.02 -5.91
N GLN A 270 3.78 12.00 -5.11
CA GLN A 270 2.98 13.12 -5.60
C GLN A 270 3.78 14.05 -6.51
N ALA A 271 5.11 13.93 -6.55
CA ALA A 271 5.94 14.66 -7.50
C ALA A 271 5.72 14.20 -8.95
N LEU A 272 5.06 13.06 -9.16
CA LEU A 272 4.75 12.50 -10.48
C LEU A 272 3.38 12.93 -11.02
N GLU A 273 2.54 13.58 -10.20
CA GLU A 273 1.13 13.83 -10.53
C GLU A 273 0.91 14.60 -11.84
N PRO A 274 1.65 15.69 -12.16
CA PRO A 274 1.45 16.38 -13.43
C PRO A 274 1.79 15.49 -14.64
N ALA A 275 2.94 14.81 -14.60
CA ALA A 275 3.37 13.90 -15.67
C ALA A 275 2.38 12.75 -15.86
N PHE A 276 1.93 12.15 -14.75
CA PHE A 276 0.96 11.05 -14.79
C PHE A 276 -0.42 11.53 -15.28
N THR A 277 -0.81 12.77 -14.96
CA THR A 277 -2.03 13.39 -15.49
C THR A 277 -1.99 13.52 -17.01
N GLU A 278 -0.86 13.95 -17.59
CA GLU A 278 -0.68 14.00 -19.05
C GLU A 278 -0.85 12.62 -19.67
N ILE A 279 -0.24 11.60 -19.07
CA ILE A 279 -0.33 10.21 -19.54
C ILE A 279 -1.76 9.68 -19.46
N ALA A 280 -2.44 9.89 -18.34
CA ALA A 280 -3.83 9.46 -18.14
C ALA A 280 -4.82 10.17 -19.10
N LYS A 281 -4.48 11.37 -19.59
CA LYS A 281 -5.25 12.08 -20.63
C LYS A 281 -4.89 11.64 -22.06
N ALA A 282 -3.80 10.90 -22.25
CA ALA A 282 -3.33 10.44 -23.55
C ALA A 282 -3.76 9.00 -23.89
N VAL A 283 -4.43 8.31 -22.97
CA VAL A 283 -4.93 6.95 -23.17
C VAL A 283 -6.45 6.97 -23.08
N ASN A 284 -7.10 6.45 -24.13
CA ASN A 284 -8.54 6.24 -24.12
C ASN A 284 -8.88 4.93 -23.42
N ASP A 285 -9.94 5.00 -22.64
CA ASP A 285 -10.65 3.86 -22.11
C ASP A 285 -11.33 3.07 -23.25
N PRO A 286 -11.26 1.72 -23.25
CA PRO A 286 -11.68 0.91 -24.39
C PRO A 286 -13.21 0.79 -24.52
N GLU A 287 -13.97 0.98 -23.45
CA GLU A 287 -15.44 0.78 -23.46
C GLU A 287 -16.20 2.10 -23.65
N THR A 288 -15.67 3.20 -23.11
CA THR A 288 -16.32 4.52 -23.13
C THR A 288 -15.70 5.49 -24.14
N ASN A 289 -14.50 5.18 -24.64
CA ASN A 289 -13.73 6.00 -25.58
C ASN A 289 -13.44 7.44 -25.12
N VAL A 290 -13.62 7.74 -23.83
CA VAL A 290 -13.06 8.95 -23.20
C VAL A 290 -11.67 8.63 -22.65
N THR A 291 -10.92 9.65 -22.20
CA THR A 291 -9.62 9.39 -21.56
C THR A 291 -9.79 8.63 -20.25
N VAL A 292 -8.81 7.80 -19.87
CA VAL A 292 -8.85 7.07 -18.59
C VAL A 292 -8.85 8.02 -17.39
N PHE A 293 -8.26 9.22 -17.55
CA PHE A 293 -8.39 10.34 -16.62
C PHE A 293 -9.86 10.78 -16.46
N ASP A 294 -10.54 11.08 -17.57
CA ASP A 294 -11.92 11.56 -17.54
C ASP A 294 -12.89 10.50 -17.03
N ARG A 295 -12.66 9.21 -17.34
CA ARG A 295 -13.47 8.10 -16.81
C ARG A 295 -13.38 8.03 -15.27
N ARG A 296 -12.16 7.98 -14.70
CA ARG A 296 -11.96 7.97 -13.24
C ARG A 296 -12.48 9.24 -12.59
N ARG A 297 -12.21 10.42 -13.16
CA ARG A 297 -12.69 11.70 -12.64
C ARG A 297 -14.22 11.77 -12.63
N SER A 298 -14.88 11.26 -13.66
CA SER A 298 -16.35 11.21 -13.73
C SER A 298 -16.93 10.31 -12.64
N LEU A 299 -16.33 9.14 -12.40
CA LEU A 299 -16.71 8.27 -11.28
C LEU A 299 -16.62 9.01 -9.93
N ASN A 300 -15.51 9.69 -9.69
CA ASN A 300 -15.28 10.43 -8.44
C ASN A 300 -16.32 11.55 -8.24
N ILE A 301 -16.69 12.27 -9.31
CA ILE A 301 -17.74 13.30 -9.25
C ILE A 301 -19.10 12.69 -8.90
N VAL A 302 -19.45 11.54 -9.47
CA VAL A 302 -20.73 10.86 -9.20
C VAL A 302 -20.78 10.32 -7.77
N LYS A 303 -19.67 9.74 -7.29
CA LYS A 303 -19.56 9.15 -5.94
C LYS A 303 -19.39 10.15 -4.80
N ALA A 304 -19.01 11.40 -5.08
CA ALA A 304 -18.82 12.43 -4.07
C ALA A 304 -20.09 12.67 -3.23
N GLY A 305 -19.91 12.72 -1.90
CA GLY A 305 -20.99 12.75 -0.91
C GLY A 305 -21.63 14.13 -0.74
N SER A 306 -21.05 15.19 -1.30
CA SER A 306 -21.57 16.55 -1.19
C SER A 306 -21.37 17.40 -2.44
N SER A 307 -22.21 18.42 -2.63
CA SER A 307 -22.06 19.39 -3.73
C SER A 307 -20.76 20.18 -3.65
N LYS A 308 -20.20 20.37 -2.44
CA LYS A 308 -18.90 21.01 -2.24
C LYS A 308 -17.78 20.15 -2.82
N GLU A 309 -17.74 18.89 -2.44
CA GLU A 309 -16.76 17.91 -2.93
C GLU A 309 -16.86 17.74 -4.45
N LYS A 310 -18.08 17.66 -5.01
CA LYS A 310 -18.30 17.64 -6.46
C LYS A 310 -17.66 18.84 -7.16
N LYS A 311 -17.86 20.05 -6.65
CA LYS A 311 -17.26 21.28 -7.21
C LYS A 311 -15.73 21.25 -7.13
N GLU A 312 -15.18 20.75 -6.03
CA GLU A 312 -13.73 20.60 -5.84
C GLU A 312 -13.12 19.61 -6.86
N ILE A 313 -13.74 18.44 -7.07
CA ILE A 313 -13.28 17.46 -8.06
C ILE A 313 -13.46 18.00 -9.50
N ILE A 314 -14.55 18.74 -9.78
CA ILE A 314 -14.75 19.38 -11.08
C ILE A 314 -13.64 20.41 -11.36
N ALA A 315 -13.25 21.20 -10.36
CA ALA A 315 -12.16 22.17 -10.46
C ALA A 315 -10.78 21.50 -10.59
N THR A 316 -10.60 20.32 -9.99
CA THR A 316 -9.35 19.56 -10.04
C THR A 316 -9.07 19.04 -11.46
N LYS A 317 -7.92 19.42 -12.02
CA LYS A 317 -7.47 19.03 -13.37
C LYS A 317 -6.28 18.07 -13.37
N ILE A 318 -5.89 17.60 -12.18
CA ILE A 318 -4.75 16.74 -11.90
C ILE A 318 -5.27 15.38 -11.43
N PHE A 319 -4.60 14.30 -11.83
CA PHE A 319 -4.82 12.96 -11.28
C PHE A 319 -4.08 12.87 -9.95
N THR A 320 -4.81 12.87 -8.84
CA THR A 320 -4.22 12.77 -7.51
C THR A 320 -3.71 11.35 -7.26
N LEU A 321 -2.45 11.23 -6.83
CA LEU A 321 -1.81 9.97 -6.48
C LEU A 321 -1.88 9.78 -4.95
N PRO A 322 -2.75 8.90 -4.42
CA PRO A 322 -2.67 8.50 -3.03
C PRO A 322 -1.28 7.93 -2.68
N ALA A 323 -0.85 8.17 -1.44
CA ALA A 323 0.42 7.66 -0.94
C ALA A 323 0.42 6.12 -0.90
N LEU A 324 1.58 5.54 -1.20
CA LEU A 324 1.77 4.09 -1.18
C LEU A 324 1.97 3.58 0.25
N GLY A 325 1.20 2.55 0.61
CA GLY A 325 1.38 1.77 1.83
C GLY A 325 2.29 0.58 1.56
N SER A 326 1.84 -0.64 1.81
CA SER A 326 2.56 -1.85 1.35
C SER A 326 1.62 -2.69 0.47
N GLY A 327 1.97 -3.96 0.25
CA GLY A 327 1.13 -4.93 -0.44
C GLY A 327 1.41 -5.08 -1.93
N SER A 328 2.57 -4.61 -2.39
CA SER A 328 3.19 -5.05 -3.64
C SER A 328 4.66 -4.59 -3.66
N ASP A 329 5.38 -4.92 -4.74
CA ASP A 329 6.84 -4.81 -4.86
C ASP A 329 7.41 -3.38 -4.83
N PHE A 330 6.57 -2.35 -4.81
CA PHE A 330 7.02 -0.95 -4.66
C PHE A 330 7.53 -0.63 -3.25
N SER A 331 7.17 -1.43 -2.23
CA SER A 331 7.49 -1.14 -0.83
C SER A 331 9.01 -0.96 -0.57
N PRO A 332 9.90 -1.88 -0.98
CA PRO A 332 11.34 -1.70 -0.81
C PRO A 332 11.90 -0.49 -1.57
N PHE A 333 11.39 -0.18 -2.76
CA PHE A 333 11.83 1.00 -3.53
C PHE A 333 11.43 2.30 -2.83
N ALA A 334 10.15 2.48 -2.56
CA ALA A 334 9.61 3.74 -2.05
C ALA A 334 10.03 4.00 -0.60
N GLN A 335 9.97 2.97 0.26
CA GLN A 335 9.97 3.18 1.71
C GLN A 335 11.27 2.80 2.39
N HIS A 336 12.06 1.91 1.78
CA HIS A 336 13.37 1.50 2.31
C HIS A 336 14.50 2.35 1.73
N ILE A 337 14.55 2.51 0.39
CA ILE A 337 15.66 3.22 -0.29
C ILE A 337 15.27 4.56 -0.94
N GLY A 338 14.00 4.97 -0.89
CA GLY A 338 13.55 6.31 -1.27
C GLY A 338 13.54 6.59 -2.77
N ILE A 339 13.23 5.59 -3.59
CA ILE A 339 13.06 5.77 -5.04
C ILE A 339 11.61 6.23 -5.32
N PRO A 340 11.40 7.33 -6.07
CA PRO A 340 10.07 7.72 -6.52
C PRO A 340 9.38 6.52 -7.19
N SER A 341 8.18 6.20 -6.73
CA SER A 341 7.48 4.99 -7.15
C SER A 341 6.04 5.29 -7.55
N LEU A 342 5.53 4.50 -8.48
CA LEU A 342 4.14 4.53 -8.96
C LEU A 342 3.62 3.10 -8.99
N ASN A 343 2.43 2.86 -8.44
CA ASN A 343 1.67 1.63 -8.63
C ASN A 343 0.41 1.96 -9.44
N LEU A 344 0.13 1.22 -10.50
CA LEU A 344 -1.03 1.50 -11.36
C LEU A 344 -1.67 0.24 -11.93
N GLY A 345 -2.98 0.31 -12.17
CA GLY A 345 -3.80 -0.78 -12.72
C GLY A 345 -5.23 -0.30 -13.03
N PHE A 346 -6.06 -1.21 -13.52
CA PHE A 346 -7.49 -0.96 -13.77
C PHE A 346 -8.34 -1.87 -12.89
N SER A 347 -9.44 -1.34 -12.36
CA SER A 347 -10.40 -2.13 -11.56
C SER A 347 -11.76 -1.43 -11.43
N GLY A 348 -12.70 -2.09 -10.76
CA GLY A 348 -13.96 -1.51 -10.30
C GLY A 348 -15.18 -1.90 -11.14
N GLU A 349 -14.99 -2.71 -12.17
CA GLU A 349 -16.05 -3.35 -12.96
C GLU A 349 -15.77 -4.86 -13.19
N ASP A 350 -15.02 -5.44 -12.26
CA ASP A 350 -14.49 -6.80 -12.29
C ASP A 350 -14.65 -7.51 -10.92
N ASP A 351 -15.72 -7.20 -10.19
CA ASP A 351 -15.98 -7.77 -8.86
C ASP A 351 -15.91 -9.30 -8.85
N GLY A 352 -15.47 -9.88 -7.73
CA GLY A 352 -15.40 -11.33 -7.55
C GLY A 352 -14.85 -11.74 -6.19
N GLY A 353 -14.75 -13.05 -5.98
CA GLY A 353 -14.28 -13.66 -4.73
C GLY A 353 -13.19 -14.70 -4.93
N GLU A 354 -12.49 -14.63 -6.05
CA GLU A 354 -11.47 -15.59 -6.45
C GLU A 354 -10.09 -15.34 -5.84
N TYR A 355 -9.84 -14.13 -5.35
CA TYR A 355 -8.55 -13.68 -4.82
C TYR A 355 -7.88 -14.75 -3.93
N HIS A 356 -6.62 -15.06 -4.26
CA HIS A 356 -5.76 -16.08 -3.62
C HIS A 356 -6.40 -17.48 -3.47
N SER A 357 -7.32 -17.85 -4.35
CA SER A 357 -7.98 -19.15 -4.34
C SER A 357 -7.67 -19.96 -5.59
N ILE A 358 -8.07 -21.23 -5.59
CA ILE A 358 -7.94 -22.10 -6.76
C ILE A 358 -8.81 -21.64 -7.94
N TYR A 359 -9.77 -20.74 -7.70
CA TYR A 359 -10.70 -20.23 -8.69
C TYR A 359 -10.14 -19.01 -9.44
N ASP A 360 -9.08 -18.39 -8.94
CA ASP A 360 -8.31 -17.42 -9.72
C ASP A 360 -7.63 -18.20 -10.86
N SER A 361 -8.34 -18.24 -11.98
CA SER A 361 -8.12 -19.14 -13.09
C SER A 361 -8.43 -18.40 -14.38
N TYR A 362 -7.81 -18.85 -15.47
CA TYR A 362 -8.03 -18.27 -16.78
C TYR A 362 -9.52 -18.27 -17.18
N ASP A 363 -10.28 -19.32 -16.82
CA ASP A 363 -11.71 -19.40 -17.12
C ASP A 363 -12.53 -18.32 -16.38
N LEU A 364 -12.23 -18.09 -15.10
CA LEU A 364 -12.88 -17.02 -14.34
C LEU A 364 -12.50 -15.65 -14.91
N TYR A 365 -11.21 -15.43 -15.16
CA TYR A 365 -10.70 -14.16 -15.66
C TYR A 365 -11.37 -13.76 -16.99
N ARG A 366 -11.34 -14.66 -17.99
CA ARG A 366 -11.92 -14.40 -19.32
C ARG A 366 -13.46 -14.27 -19.33
N ARG A 367 -14.15 -14.70 -18.27
CA ARG A 367 -15.62 -14.66 -18.21
C ARG A 367 -16.13 -13.45 -17.45
N PHE A 368 -15.41 -13.03 -16.41
CA PHE A 368 -15.94 -12.08 -15.44
C PHE A 368 -15.01 -10.93 -15.08
N LYS A 369 -13.70 -11.02 -15.37
CA LYS A 369 -12.74 -9.96 -15.05
C LYS A 369 -12.55 -9.03 -16.24
N ASP A 370 -11.84 -9.49 -17.26
CA ASP A 370 -11.65 -8.75 -18.52
C ASP A 370 -11.94 -9.67 -19.71
N PRO A 371 -13.24 -9.84 -20.10
CA PRO A 371 -13.63 -10.84 -21.08
C PRO A 371 -13.05 -10.67 -22.48
N THR A 372 -12.64 -9.45 -22.82
CA THR A 372 -12.04 -9.12 -24.13
C THR A 372 -10.55 -8.83 -24.04
N PHE A 373 -9.95 -8.89 -22.85
CA PHE A 373 -8.53 -8.57 -22.60
C PHE A 373 -8.11 -7.13 -22.99
N GLU A 374 -9.07 -6.25 -23.21
CA GLU A 374 -8.80 -4.88 -23.67
C GLU A 374 -8.12 -4.04 -22.59
N TYR A 375 -8.39 -4.34 -21.31
CA TYR A 375 -7.77 -3.59 -20.21
C TYR A 375 -6.34 -4.02 -19.95
N GLY A 376 -5.95 -5.26 -20.29
CA GLY A 376 -4.53 -5.63 -20.39
C GLY A 376 -3.78 -4.75 -21.40
N VAL A 377 -4.40 -4.46 -22.55
CA VAL A 377 -3.83 -3.56 -23.58
C VAL A 377 -3.77 -2.11 -23.07
N VAL A 378 -4.81 -1.65 -22.36
CA VAL A 378 -4.86 -0.28 -21.82
C VAL A 378 -3.83 -0.11 -20.69
N LEU A 379 -3.61 -1.12 -19.86
CA LEU A 379 -2.53 -1.14 -18.88
C LEU A 379 -1.16 -1.03 -19.57
N ALA A 380 -0.88 -1.87 -20.57
CA ALA A 380 0.37 -1.79 -21.34
C ALA A 380 0.57 -0.41 -21.98
N LYS A 381 -0.51 0.21 -22.50
CA LYS A 381 -0.49 1.57 -23.05
C LYS A 381 -0.21 2.63 -22.00
N THR A 382 -0.74 2.50 -20.79
CA THR A 382 -0.64 3.48 -19.71
C THR A 382 0.72 3.37 -18.99
N ALA A 383 1.09 2.17 -18.57
CA ALA A 383 2.38 1.88 -17.97
C ALA A 383 3.53 2.15 -18.97
N GLY A 384 3.40 1.67 -20.21
CA GLY A 384 4.42 1.89 -21.25
C GLY A 384 4.63 3.35 -21.62
N ARG A 385 3.57 4.16 -21.67
CA ARG A 385 3.73 5.62 -21.84
C ARG A 385 4.42 6.25 -20.64
N THR A 386 4.17 5.77 -19.44
CA THR A 386 4.91 6.21 -18.24
C THR A 386 6.39 5.85 -18.36
N THR A 387 6.71 4.59 -18.66
CA THR A 387 8.08 4.11 -18.89
C THR A 387 8.80 4.96 -19.94
N LEU A 388 8.21 5.13 -21.13
CA LEU A 388 8.81 5.87 -22.24
C LEU A 388 8.93 7.37 -21.97
N ARG A 389 7.93 7.99 -21.33
CA ARG A 389 7.96 9.42 -20.98
C ARG A 389 9.16 9.75 -20.09
N PHE A 390 9.43 8.93 -19.08
CA PHE A 390 10.58 9.12 -18.19
C PHE A 390 11.89 8.67 -18.85
N ALA A 391 11.87 7.63 -19.67
CA ALA A 391 13.06 7.14 -20.36
C ALA A 391 13.63 8.14 -21.38
N ASP A 392 12.77 8.93 -22.03
CA ASP A 392 13.14 9.86 -23.11
C ASP A 392 13.10 11.35 -22.73
N ALA A 393 12.64 11.70 -21.53
CA ALA A 393 12.57 13.09 -21.09
C ALA A 393 13.95 13.79 -21.14
N GLU A 394 14.06 14.95 -21.78
CA GLU A 394 15.27 15.77 -21.66
C GLU A 394 15.44 16.29 -20.23
N LEU A 395 14.36 16.80 -19.66
CA LEU A 395 14.23 17.21 -18.27
C LEU A 395 13.13 16.36 -17.65
N LEU A 396 13.46 15.64 -16.58
CA LEU A 396 12.54 14.73 -15.91
C LEU A 396 11.34 15.51 -15.35
N PRO A 397 10.10 15.06 -15.63
CA PRO A 397 8.89 15.83 -15.37
C PRO A 397 8.41 15.71 -13.91
N PHE A 398 9.30 15.96 -12.95
CA PHE A 398 8.97 16.02 -11.52
C PHE A 398 8.45 17.41 -11.14
N ASP A 399 7.40 17.46 -10.30
CA ASP A 399 6.85 18.69 -9.75
C ASP A 399 6.61 18.57 -8.24
N PHE A 400 7.49 19.19 -7.44
CA PHE A 400 7.45 19.10 -5.99
C PHE A 400 6.36 19.95 -5.34
N ARG A 401 5.60 20.77 -6.09
CA ARG A 401 4.52 21.60 -5.51
C ARG A 401 3.35 20.73 -5.04
N ASN A 402 3.06 19.65 -5.76
CA ASN A 402 2.01 18.71 -5.37
C ASN A 402 2.42 17.84 -4.17
N LEU A 403 3.68 17.42 -4.11
CA LEU A 403 4.26 16.79 -2.93
C LEU A 403 4.16 17.73 -1.72
N GLN A 404 4.55 18.99 -1.89
CA GLN A 404 4.45 19.99 -0.83
C GLN A 404 3.01 20.21 -0.36
N THR A 405 2.06 20.36 -1.29
CA THR A 405 0.63 20.53 -0.97
C THR A 405 0.11 19.34 -0.17
N THR A 406 0.55 18.13 -0.55
CA THR A 406 0.17 16.89 0.12
C THR A 406 0.78 16.77 1.53
N ILE A 407 2.06 17.09 1.71
CA ILE A 407 2.70 17.14 3.04
C ILE A 407 2.03 18.19 3.94
N SER A 408 1.63 19.33 3.37
CA SER A 408 0.87 20.37 4.08
C SER A 408 -0.49 19.86 4.56
N LYS A 409 -1.20 19.10 3.71
CA LYS A 409 -2.45 18.43 4.09
C LYS A 409 -2.20 17.46 5.26
N TYR A 410 -1.21 16.58 5.16
CA TYR A 410 -0.90 15.60 6.22
C TYR A 410 -0.51 16.28 7.53
N THR A 411 0.24 17.37 7.47
CA THR A 411 0.61 18.18 8.66
C THR A 411 -0.63 18.73 9.36
N LYS A 412 -1.61 19.24 8.61
CA LYS A 412 -2.89 19.69 9.16
C LYS A 412 -3.69 18.54 9.75
N GLU A 413 -3.71 17.39 9.10
CA GLU A 413 -4.41 16.20 9.59
C GLU A 413 -3.86 15.68 10.93
N VAL A 414 -2.53 15.62 11.11
CA VAL A 414 -1.96 15.15 12.38
C VAL A 414 -2.12 16.19 13.51
N SER A 415 -2.11 17.47 13.19
CA SER A 415 -2.43 18.54 14.15
C SER A 415 -3.90 18.45 14.59
N ALA A 416 -4.82 18.33 13.63
CA ALA A 416 -6.25 18.18 13.90
C ALA A 416 -6.55 16.89 14.68
N LEU A 417 -5.86 15.78 14.36
CA LEU A 417 -5.97 14.53 15.09
C LEU A 417 -5.62 14.70 16.57
N ALA A 418 -4.54 15.42 16.90
CA ALA A 418 -4.15 15.66 18.28
C ALA A 418 -5.23 16.46 19.05
N ASP A 419 -5.83 17.46 18.39
CA ASP A 419 -6.90 18.27 18.97
C ASP A 419 -8.20 17.47 19.16
N GLU A 420 -8.60 16.72 18.14
CA GLU A 420 -9.78 15.85 18.19
C GLU A 420 -9.61 14.76 19.26
N MET A 421 -8.43 14.15 19.35
CA MET A 421 -8.13 13.16 20.40
C MET A 421 -8.23 13.75 21.80
N ARG A 422 -7.83 15.01 21.99
CA ARG A 422 -7.93 15.71 23.28
C ARG A 422 -9.40 15.95 23.64
N GLU A 423 -10.17 16.51 22.72
CA GLU A 423 -11.61 16.76 22.91
C GLU A 423 -12.38 15.46 23.18
N ASN A 424 -12.18 14.43 22.33
CA ASN A 424 -12.81 13.13 22.49
C ASN A 424 -12.42 12.46 23.82
N THR A 425 -11.17 12.57 24.25
CA THR A 425 -10.73 12.02 25.55
C THR A 425 -11.45 12.70 26.71
N LEU A 426 -11.59 14.03 26.69
CA LEU A 426 -12.28 14.78 27.73
C LEU A 426 -13.77 14.39 27.82
N VAL A 427 -14.45 14.34 26.67
CA VAL A 427 -15.86 13.96 26.58
C VAL A 427 -16.06 12.51 27.04
N GLU A 428 -15.30 11.56 26.50
CA GLU A 428 -15.42 10.14 26.87
C GLU A 428 -15.15 9.91 28.37
N ASN A 429 -14.11 10.56 28.93
CA ASN A 429 -13.83 10.47 30.36
C ASN A 429 -14.95 11.08 31.22
N GLN A 430 -15.55 12.18 30.78
CA GLN A 430 -16.73 12.75 31.45
C GLN A 430 -17.91 11.79 31.38
N LEU A 431 -18.18 11.17 30.23
CA LEU A 431 -19.26 10.19 30.07
C LEU A 431 -19.07 8.97 30.99
N ILE A 432 -17.82 8.51 31.16
CA ILE A 432 -17.46 7.45 32.10
C ILE A 432 -17.68 7.91 33.55
N LYS A 433 -17.18 9.09 33.93
CA LYS A 433 -17.26 9.64 35.30
C LYS A 433 -18.71 9.83 35.75
N GLU A 434 -19.55 10.38 34.87
CA GLU A 434 -20.98 10.62 35.11
C GLU A 434 -21.84 9.35 34.88
N LYS A 435 -21.21 8.20 34.61
CA LYS A 435 -21.83 6.88 34.48
C LYS A 435 -22.85 6.74 33.34
N TYR A 436 -22.81 7.60 32.31
CA TYR A 436 -23.75 7.54 31.18
C TYR A 436 -23.78 6.17 30.49
N TYR A 437 -22.62 5.53 30.29
CA TYR A 437 -22.57 4.18 29.71
C TYR A 437 -23.26 3.11 30.56
N ILE A 438 -23.22 3.25 31.88
CA ILE A 438 -23.85 2.30 32.80
C ILE A 438 -25.37 2.51 32.78
N ILE A 439 -25.81 3.77 32.79
CA ILE A 439 -27.23 4.16 32.77
C ILE A 439 -27.90 3.78 31.45
N ALA A 440 -27.22 4.00 30.31
CA ALA A 440 -27.73 3.69 28.98
C ALA A 440 -27.66 2.19 28.62
N ASN A 441 -27.04 1.38 29.48
CA ASN A 441 -26.83 -0.03 29.22
C ASN A 441 -28.12 -0.84 29.31
N LYS A 442 -28.16 -1.99 28.64
CA LYS A 442 -29.24 -2.96 28.85
C LYS A 442 -29.08 -3.61 30.23
N VAL A 443 -30.15 -3.61 31.02
CA VAL A 443 -30.17 -4.23 32.35
C VAL A 443 -29.95 -5.75 32.29
N THR A 444 -30.44 -6.40 31.23
CA THR A 444 -30.42 -7.86 31.08
C THR A 444 -29.14 -8.42 30.43
N ASP A 445 -28.31 -7.57 29.81
CA ASP A 445 -27.05 -7.95 29.17
C ASP A 445 -26.09 -6.74 29.10
N PRO A 446 -25.49 -6.33 30.24
CA PRO A 446 -24.74 -5.10 30.30
C PRO A 446 -23.35 -5.24 29.67
N LEU A 447 -23.03 -4.36 28.70
CA LEU A 447 -21.65 -4.20 28.22
C LEU A 447 -20.77 -3.53 29.29
N LEU A 448 -19.49 -3.90 29.34
CA LEU A 448 -18.54 -3.18 30.20
C LEU A 448 -18.28 -1.78 29.62
N PRO A 449 -18.32 -0.71 30.45
CA PRO A 449 -18.03 0.65 29.99
C PRO A 449 -16.60 0.75 29.45
N PRO A 450 -16.29 1.73 28.61
CA PRO A 450 -14.91 2.04 28.23
C PRO A 450 -14.04 2.32 29.47
N ILE A 451 -12.72 2.19 29.32
CA ILE A 451 -11.77 2.55 30.38
C ILE A 451 -11.38 4.01 30.19
N ALA A 452 -11.37 4.78 31.27
CA ALA A 452 -10.91 6.16 31.25
C ALA A 452 -9.45 6.21 30.78
N LYS A 453 -9.14 7.20 29.95
CA LYS A 453 -7.83 7.35 29.31
C LYS A 453 -7.12 8.58 29.86
N ASP A 454 -5.79 8.55 29.98
CA ASP A 454 -5.02 9.74 30.41
C ASP A 454 -5.27 10.95 29.50
N GLU A 455 -5.09 12.16 29.98
CA GLU A 455 -5.27 13.36 29.15
C GLU A 455 -4.27 13.43 27.99
N VAL A 456 -4.66 14.07 26.89
CA VAL A 456 -3.80 14.28 25.71
C VAL A 456 -3.14 15.66 25.85
N PRO A 457 -1.79 15.73 25.91
CA PRO A 457 -1.10 17.00 26.07
C PRO A 457 -1.19 17.89 24.81
N PHE A 458 -0.69 19.12 24.93
CA PHE A 458 -0.44 19.97 23.76
C PHE A 458 0.91 19.62 23.14
N PHE A 459 0.97 19.66 21.81
CA PHE A 459 2.19 19.39 21.03
C PHE A 459 2.62 20.65 20.29
N ASN A 460 3.92 20.84 20.12
CA ASN A 460 4.45 21.96 19.35
C ASN A 460 4.65 21.54 17.88
N PHE A 461 3.76 22.02 17.00
CA PHE A 461 3.84 21.79 15.55
C PHE A 461 4.56 22.91 14.78
N ALA A 462 5.07 23.95 15.46
CA ALA A 462 5.59 25.14 14.80
C ALA A 462 6.79 24.84 13.88
N SER A 463 7.71 23.96 14.30
CA SER A 463 8.86 23.56 13.49
C SER A 463 8.42 22.87 12.20
N LEU A 464 7.46 21.94 12.28
CA LEU A 464 6.90 21.25 11.13
C LEU A 464 6.16 22.19 10.18
N GLN A 465 5.33 23.09 10.72
CA GLN A 465 4.60 24.09 9.93
C GLN A 465 5.57 25.04 9.20
N ASN A 466 6.64 25.49 9.85
CA ASN A 466 7.67 26.32 9.25
C ASN A 466 8.42 25.57 8.14
N ALA A 467 8.76 24.30 8.35
CA ALA A 467 9.42 23.47 7.35
C ALA A 467 8.56 23.31 6.09
N VAL A 468 7.27 23.03 6.24
CA VAL A 468 6.32 22.92 5.13
C VAL A 468 6.12 24.25 4.40
N SER A 469 6.09 25.38 5.13
CA SER A 469 6.01 26.72 4.53
C SER A 469 7.25 27.04 3.70
N ASN A 470 8.45 26.66 4.18
CA ASN A 470 9.68 26.84 3.43
C ASN A 470 9.72 25.97 2.17
N LEU A 471 9.31 24.70 2.27
CA LEU A 471 9.21 23.79 1.13
C LEU A 471 8.32 24.38 0.01
N ALA A 472 7.25 25.11 0.36
CA ALA A 472 6.37 25.76 -0.62
C ALA A 472 7.13 26.77 -1.49
N LYS A 473 7.96 27.62 -0.84
CA LYS A 473 8.75 28.64 -1.52
C LYS A 473 9.79 28.01 -2.44
N THR A 474 10.48 27.00 -1.95
CA THR A 474 11.49 26.26 -2.71
C THR A 474 10.90 25.53 -3.90
N ALA A 475 9.79 24.81 -3.71
CA ALA A 475 9.12 24.06 -4.78
C ALA A 475 8.66 25.00 -5.91
N GLU A 476 8.11 26.18 -5.55
CA GLU A 476 7.71 27.19 -6.54
C GLU A 476 8.92 27.82 -7.26
N SER A 477 10.00 28.10 -6.52
CA SER A 477 11.23 28.63 -7.13
C SER A 477 11.85 27.65 -8.12
N LEU A 478 11.90 26.36 -7.78
CA LEU A 478 12.40 25.31 -8.67
C LEU A 478 11.51 25.17 -9.90
N TYR A 479 10.18 25.16 -9.72
CA TYR A 479 9.23 25.10 -10.82
C TYR A 479 9.38 26.30 -11.77
N THR A 480 9.59 27.51 -11.27
CA THR A 480 9.81 28.70 -12.09
C THR A 480 11.05 28.56 -12.99
N ILE A 481 12.14 27.99 -12.46
CA ILE A 481 13.37 27.76 -13.24
C ILE A 481 13.13 26.73 -14.34
N ILE A 482 12.51 25.60 -13.97
CA ILE A 482 12.15 24.52 -14.90
C ILE A 482 11.24 25.03 -16.01
N SER A 483 10.19 25.77 -15.65
CA SER A 483 9.18 26.26 -16.61
C SER A 483 9.68 27.42 -17.49
N SER A 484 10.74 28.13 -17.10
CA SER A 484 11.35 29.18 -17.95
C SER A 484 11.92 28.62 -19.26
N ASN A 485 12.24 27.32 -19.31
CA ASN A 485 12.82 26.63 -20.45
C ASN A 485 14.10 27.30 -21.01
N THR A 486 14.86 27.98 -20.15
CA THR A 486 16.13 28.65 -20.49
C THR A 486 17.37 27.79 -20.21
N LEU A 487 17.19 26.63 -19.58
CA LEU A 487 18.29 25.74 -19.17
C LEU A 487 19.00 25.12 -20.38
N THR A 488 20.34 25.16 -20.35
CA THR A 488 21.18 24.40 -21.29
C THR A 488 21.05 22.91 -21.06
N SER A 489 21.42 22.08 -22.05
CA SER A 489 21.40 20.62 -21.91
C SER A 489 22.25 20.12 -20.74
N GLU A 490 23.42 20.74 -20.49
CA GLU A 490 24.28 20.42 -19.35
C GLU A 490 23.55 20.68 -18.01
N LYS A 491 22.90 21.84 -17.88
CA LYS A 491 22.12 22.19 -16.69
C LYS A 491 20.89 21.30 -16.49
N LYS A 492 20.20 20.91 -17.57
CA LYS A 492 19.13 19.90 -17.50
C LYS A 492 19.66 18.57 -16.95
N ASN A 493 20.84 18.14 -17.39
CA ASN A 493 21.43 16.86 -16.98
C ASN A 493 21.89 16.88 -15.51
N GLU A 494 22.47 18.00 -15.05
CA GLU A 494 22.79 18.20 -13.63
C GLU A 494 21.51 18.19 -12.77
N LEU A 495 20.49 18.91 -13.22
CA LEU A 495 19.23 19.03 -12.50
C LEU A 495 18.48 17.69 -12.43
N ASN A 496 18.44 16.91 -13.52
CA ASN A 496 17.83 15.57 -13.55
C ASN A 496 18.31 14.69 -12.39
N LYS A 497 19.62 14.66 -12.14
CA LYS A 497 20.22 13.90 -11.03
C LYS A 497 19.74 14.35 -9.67
N GLN A 498 19.44 15.64 -9.51
CA GLN A 498 18.89 16.16 -8.27
C GLN A 498 17.41 15.76 -8.14
N LEU A 499 16.62 15.89 -9.21
CA LEU A 499 15.18 15.64 -9.19
C LEU A 499 14.84 14.21 -8.74
N TYR A 500 15.42 13.18 -9.36
CA TYR A 500 15.05 11.79 -9.01
C TYR A 500 15.65 11.30 -7.68
N LYS A 501 16.64 12.03 -7.12
CA LYS A 501 17.22 11.73 -5.81
C LYS A 501 16.56 12.50 -4.66
N ALA A 502 15.73 13.48 -4.95
CA ALA A 502 15.13 14.34 -3.93
C ALA A 502 14.29 13.55 -2.91
N GLU A 503 13.57 12.52 -3.36
CA GLU A 503 12.75 11.67 -2.48
C GLU A 503 13.60 10.91 -1.44
N GLN A 504 14.86 10.57 -1.76
CA GLN A 504 15.78 9.91 -0.82
C GLN A 504 16.11 10.78 0.40
N VAL A 505 15.99 12.10 0.28
CA VAL A 505 16.18 13.04 1.40
C VAL A 505 15.09 12.88 2.46
N LEU A 506 13.96 12.26 2.10
CA LEU A 506 12.85 11.98 3.01
C LEU A 506 13.07 10.72 3.89
N LEU A 507 14.19 10.03 3.73
CA LEU A 507 14.55 8.89 4.56
C LEU A 507 15.13 9.33 5.91
N THR A 508 14.71 8.67 6.98
CA THR A 508 15.31 8.80 8.30
C THR A 508 16.48 7.82 8.44
N LYS A 509 17.49 8.20 9.23
CA LYS A 509 18.68 7.38 9.44
C LYS A 509 18.37 6.06 10.15
N ASP A 510 17.58 6.13 11.23
CA ASP A 510 17.29 4.98 12.10
C ASP A 510 15.97 4.27 11.74
N GLY A 511 15.28 4.76 10.70
CA GLY A 511 13.96 4.29 10.31
C GLY A 511 12.82 4.78 11.23
N LEU A 512 11.65 4.16 11.09
CA LEU A 512 10.47 4.44 11.90
C LEU A 512 10.50 3.67 13.25
N PRO A 513 9.92 4.23 14.32
CA PRO A 513 9.84 3.54 15.62
C PRO A 513 9.22 2.15 15.50
N ARG A 514 9.83 1.14 16.16
CA ARG A 514 9.47 -0.29 16.16
C ARG A 514 9.70 -1.04 14.84
N ARG A 515 10.06 -0.35 13.76
CA ARG A 515 10.15 -0.92 12.40
C ARG A 515 11.16 -0.15 11.55
N GLY A 516 12.42 -0.20 12.00
CA GLY A 516 13.53 0.57 11.41
C GLY A 516 13.85 0.24 9.96
N TRP A 517 13.31 -0.86 9.41
CA TRP A 517 13.41 -1.17 7.99
C TRP A 517 12.66 -0.13 7.13
N TYR A 518 11.50 0.34 7.59
CA TYR A 518 10.79 1.43 6.92
C TYR A 518 11.45 2.77 7.29
N LYS A 519 12.02 3.47 6.30
CA LYS A 519 12.81 4.69 6.52
C LYS A 519 12.12 5.97 6.06
N HIS A 520 11.11 5.88 5.21
CA HIS A 520 10.47 7.06 4.65
C HIS A 520 9.60 7.81 5.68
N ALA A 521 9.91 9.09 5.93
CA ALA A 521 9.28 9.88 6.99
C ALA A 521 7.84 10.33 6.69
N ILE A 522 7.45 10.36 5.41
CA ILE A 522 6.15 10.93 4.98
C ILE A 522 5.07 9.85 4.83
N TYR A 523 5.43 8.64 4.44
CA TYR A 523 4.47 7.57 4.18
C TYR A 523 5.12 6.20 4.38
N ALA A 524 4.39 5.30 5.02
CA ALA A 524 4.74 3.90 5.25
C ALA A 524 3.43 3.08 5.37
N PRO A 525 3.44 1.74 5.25
CA PRO A 525 2.31 0.93 5.72
C PRO A 525 1.98 1.27 7.17
N GLY A 526 0.76 1.04 7.64
CA GLY A 526 0.45 1.25 9.05
C GLY A 526 0.77 0.03 9.91
N PHE A 527 1.28 0.28 11.11
CA PHE A 527 1.72 -0.77 12.03
C PHE A 527 0.58 -1.72 12.45
N PHE A 528 -0.66 -1.20 12.51
CA PHE A 528 -1.88 -1.95 12.81
C PHE A 528 -2.95 -1.92 11.70
N THR A 529 -2.66 -1.32 10.54
CA THR A 529 -3.54 -1.38 9.35
C THR A 529 -3.00 -2.31 8.27
N GLY A 530 -1.70 -2.65 8.32
CA GLY A 530 -1.00 -3.46 7.33
C GLY A 530 -0.77 -2.69 6.04
N TYR A 531 -1.33 -3.16 4.92
CA TYR A 531 -1.16 -2.52 3.60
C TYR A 531 -1.64 -1.07 3.55
N GLY A 532 -2.65 -0.71 4.34
CA GLY A 532 -3.15 0.67 4.38
C GLY A 532 -2.08 1.65 4.86
N VAL A 533 -1.82 2.69 4.06
CA VAL A 533 -0.80 3.71 4.33
C VAL A 533 -1.11 4.53 5.59
N LYS A 534 -0.06 4.88 6.33
CA LYS A 534 -0.07 5.94 7.35
C LYS A 534 0.77 7.10 6.85
N THR A 535 0.18 8.29 6.86
CA THR A 535 0.83 9.55 6.47
C THR A 535 1.41 10.22 7.70
N LEU A 536 2.65 10.73 7.57
CA LEU A 536 3.51 11.13 8.68
C LEU A 536 3.51 10.05 9.79
N PRO A 537 3.86 8.79 9.45
CA PRO A 537 3.58 7.61 10.27
C PRO A 537 4.17 7.73 11.69
N GLY A 538 5.39 8.27 11.84
CA GLY A 538 6.00 8.47 13.15
C GLY A 538 5.14 9.32 14.10
N ILE A 539 4.55 10.41 13.60
CA ILE A 539 3.68 11.30 14.39
C ILE A 539 2.33 10.64 14.63
N ARG A 540 1.68 10.21 13.54
CA ARG A 540 0.31 9.69 13.57
C ARG A 540 0.19 8.45 14.46
N GLU A 541 1.12 7.51 14.34
CA GLU A 541 1.06 6.27 15.12
C GLU A 541 1.42 6.51 16.58
N ALA A 542 2.34 7.42 16.89
CA ALA A 542 2.64 7.80 18.26
C ALA A 542 1.44 8.46 18.95
N LEU A 543 0.69 9.31 18.24
CA LEU A 543 -0.57 9.87 18.72
C LEU A 543 -1.61 8.77 18.97
N GLU A 544 -1.87 7.92 17.97
CA GLU A 544 -2.85 6.82 18.06
C GLU A 544 -2.53 5.83 19.20
N GLN A 545 -1.25 5.55 19.43
CA GLN A 545 -0.76 4.68 20.51
C GLN A 545 -0.61 5.40 21.85
N ARG A 546 -0.88 6.70 21.90
CA ARG A 546 -0.76 7.55 23.10
C ARG A 546 0.65 7.63 23.68
N ASN A 547 1.67 7.49 22.82
CA ASN A 547 3.06 7.70 23.19
C ASN A 547 3.45 9.16 22.94
N TRP A 548 3.15 10.03 23.91
CA TRP A 548 3.27 11.48 23.76
C TRP A 548 4.71 11.97 23.56
N LYS A 549 5.68 11.32 24.21
CA LYS A 549 7.10 11.65 24.05
C LYS A 549 7.54 11.36 22.61
N GLU A 550 7.23 10.17 22.11
CA GLU A 550 7.54 9.79 20.73
C GLU A 550 6.83 10.71 19.73
N ALA A 551 5.58 11.11 20.00
CA ALA A 551 4.84 12.01 19.11
C ALA A 551 5.57 13.36 18.94
N GLN A 552 6.05 13.97 20.03
CA GLN A 552 6.83 15.21 19.94
C GLN A 552 8.18 15.01 19.25
N GLU A 553 8.91 13.92 19.55
CA GLU A 553 10.18 13.61 18.90
C GLU A 553 10.01 13.42 17.38
N GLN A 554 8.96 12.73 16.96
CA GLN A 554 8.66 12.48 15.55
C GLN A 554 8.19 13.74 14.81
N ILE A 555 7.58 14.71 15.50
CA ILE A 555 7.30 16.04 14.91
C ILE A 555 8.61 16.73 14.51
N GLU A 556 9.62 16.74 15.40
CA GLU A 556 10.91 17.37 15.11
C GLU A 556 11.72 16.63 14.04
N ILE A 557 11.66 15.30 14.02
CA ILE A 557 12.28 14.49 12.97
C ILE A 557 11.64 14.81 11.61
N ALA A 558 10.31 14.79 11.51
CA ALA A 558 9.62 15.13 10.27
C ALA A 558 9.93 16.56 9.80
N ALA A 559 9.94 17.53 10.72
CA ALA A 559 10.30 18.92 10.44
C ALA A 559 11.73 19.04 9.88
N THR A 560 12.69 18.33 10.48
CA THR A 560 14.08 18.29 10.04
C THR A 560 14.20 17.68 8.65
N THR A 561 13.54 16.55 8.41
CA THR A 561 13.53 15.86 7.11
C THR A 561 12.97 16.75 5.98
N ILE A 562 11.83 17.42 6.22
CA ILE A 562 11.21 18.35 5.25
C ILE A 562 12.09 19.59 5.02
N THR A 563 12.77 20.08 6.07
CA THR A 563 13.73 21.17 5.95
C THR A 563 14.93 20.77 5.09
N ASN A 564 15.43 19.54 5.25
CA ASN A 564 16.52 19.01 4.43
C ASN A 564 16.11 18.88 2.97
N LEU A 565 14.89 18.41 2.68
CA LEU A 565 14.36 18.38 1.32
C LEU A 565 14.32 19.80 0.71
N SER A 566 13.86 20.79 1.49
CA SER A 566 13.84 22.18 1.03
C SER A 566 15.25 22.68 0.70
N LYS A 567 16.23 22.49 1.59
CA LYS A 567 17.63 22.86 1.32
C LYS A 567 18.20 22.17 0.08
N TYR A 568 17.86 20.89 -0.10
CA TYR A 568 18.30 20.10 -1.23
C TYR A 568 17.74 20.63 -2.56
N LEU A 569 16.43 20.89 -2.61
CA LEU A 569 15.76 21.46 -3.79
C LEU A 569 16.21 22.90 -4.07
N ASP A 570 16.46 23.72 -3.05
CA ASP A 570 17.03 25.06 -3.20
C ASP A 570 18.43 25.00 -3.81
N ALA A 571 19.29 24.08 -3.34
CA ALA A 571 20.63 23.89 -3.91
C ALA A 571 20.56 23.46 -5.38
N ALA A 572 19.63 22.56 -5.72
CA ALA A 572 19.38 22.15 -7.11
C ALA A 572 18.90 23.32 -7.98
N ALA A 573 18.00 24.15 -7.45
CA ALA A 573 17.51 25.36 -8.12
C ALA A 573 18.64 26.37 -8.34
N VAL A 574 19.50 26.61 -7.35
CA VAL A 574 20.65 27.52 -7.47
C VAL A 574 21.67 27.02 -8.49
N ALA A 575 21.97 25.72 -8.50
CA ALA A 575 22.90 25.14 -9.46
C ALA A 575 22.39 25.17 -10.91
N ALA A 576 21.07 25.25 -11.10
CA ALA A 576 20.43 25.30 -12.41
C ALA A 576 20.32 26.73 -12.99
N LYS A 577 20.36 27.78 -12.16
CA LYS A 577 20.48 29.17 -12.63
C LYS A 577 21.85 29.42 -13.22
#